data_AF-A0A509LE64-F1
#
_entry.id   AF-A0A509LE64-F1
#
_cell.length_a   1.000
_cell.length_b   1.000
_cell.length_c   1.000
_cell.angle_alpha   90.00
_cell.angle_beta   90.00
_cell.angle_gamma   90.00
#
_symmetry.space_group_name_H-M   'P 1'
#
loop_
_entity.id
_entity.type
_entity.pdbx_description
1 polymer ?
#
loop_
_entity_poly.entity_id
_entity_poly.type
_entity_poly.pdbx_seq_one_letter_code
_entity_poly.pdbx_strand_id
1 'polypeptide(L)' 'MIKKSLYKAFQEIVGKEHLLTEPEDLVTYSYDAAPLDSVSPAAVLMPK' A
#
# COMPACT_ATOMS: atom_id res chain seq x y z
N MET A 1 -7.59 -4.66 -4.28
CA MET A 1 -7.13 -3.92 -5.48
C MET A 1 -7.62 -2.48 -5.39
N ILE A 2 -6.72 -1.50 -5.47
CA ILE A 2 -7.04 -0.08 -5.32
C ILE A 2 -7.84 0.47 -6.52
N LYS A 3 -8.73 1.45 -6.29
CA LYS A 3 -9.44 2.15 -7.37
C LYS A 3 -8.45 2.94 -8.24
N LYS A 4 -8.61 2.87 -9.57
CA LYS A 4 -7.70 3.54 -10.53
C LYS A 4 -7.59 5.05 -10.33
N SER A 5 -8.67 5.73 -9.94
CA SER A 5 -8.65 7.18 -9.65
C SER A 5 -7.74 7.52 -8.46
N LEU A 6 -7.82 6.71 -7.39
CA LEU A 6 -6.96 6.87 -6.21
C LEU A 6 -5.51 6.53 -6.51
N TYR A 7 -5.28 5.46 -7.28
CA TYR A 7 -3.93 5.09 -7.71
C TYR A 7 -3.22 6.25 -8.43
N LYS A 8 -3.90 6.90 -9.40
CA LYS A 8 -3.34 8.06 -10.10
C LYS A 8 -3.07 9.23 -9.16
N ALA A 9 -4.04 9.60 -8.32
CA ALA A 9 -3.89 10.70 -7.38
C ALA A 9 -2.72 10.48 -6.42
N PHE A 10 -2.57 9.26 -5.89
CA PHE A 10 -1.47 8.92 -5.01
C PHE A 10 -0.13 8.91 -5.74
N GLN A 11 -0.07 8.34 -6.94
CA GLN A 11 1.14 8.34 -7.76
C GLN A 11 1.61 9.77 -8.07
N GLU A 12 0.69 10.72 -8.30
CA GLU A 12 1.02 12.14 -8.51
C GLU A 12 1.57 12.82 -7.25
N ILE A 13 1.09 12.44 -6.06
CA ILE A 13 1.49 13.05 -4.78
C ILE A 13 2.82 12.49 -4.27
N VAL A 14 2.93 11.16 -4.15
CA VAL A 14 4.10 10.52 -3.52
C VAL A 14 5.15 10.07 -4.55
N GLY A 15 4.79 9.97 -5.82
CA GLY A 15 5.64 9.39 -6.86
C GLY A 15 5.46 7.88 -6.98
N LYS A 16 5.75 7.33 -8.16
CA LYS A 16 5.53 5.90 -8.47
C LYS A 16 6.31 4.96 -7.55
N GLU A 17 7.52 5.35 -7.19
CA GLU A 17 8.46 4.59 -6.36
C GLU A 17 8.06 4.55 -4.87
N HIS A 18 7.13 5.42 -4.47
CA HIS A 18 6.60 5.52 -3.10
C HIS A 18 5.17 4.97 -2.97
N LEU A 19 4.63 4.38 -4.04
CA LEU A 19 3.31 3.74 -4.08
C LEU A 19 3.48 2.24 -4.29
N LEU A 20 3.36 1.48 -3.21
CA LEU A 20 3.55 0.04 -3.21
C LEU A 20 2.21 -0.67 -3.43
N THR A 21 2.16 -1.50 -4.46
CA THR A 21 0.96 -2.29 -4.82
C THR A 21 1.26 -3.74 -5.14
N GLU A 22 2.52 -4.15 -5.10
CA GLU A 22 2.91 -5.52 -5.37
C GLU A 22 2.49 -6.44 -4.21
N PRO A 23 2.13 -7.71 -4.47
CA PRO A 23 1.63 -8.61 -3.43
C PRO A 23 2.60 -8.77 -2.25
N GLU A 24 3.89 -8.77 -2.52
CA GLU A 24 4.97 -8.90 -1.52
C GLU A 24 4.96 -7.74 -0.53
N ASP A 25 4.79 -6.52 -1.03
CA ASP A 25 4.66 -5.32 -0.21
C ASP A 25 3.39 -5.37 0.64
N LEU A 26 2.26 -5.72 0.02
CA LEU A 26 0.97 -5.76 0.73
C LEU A 26 0.98 -6.78 1.87
N VAL A 27 1.63 -7.93 1.69
CA VAL A 27 1.80 -8.94 2.75
C VAL A 27 2.64 -8.38 3.89
N THR A 28 3.74 -7.70 3.57
CA THR A 28 4.64 -7.08 4.57
C THR A 28 3.89 -6.13 5.50
N TYR A 29 2.93 -5.38 4.97
CA TYR A 29 2.13 -4.41 5.73
C TYR A 29 0.75 -4.93 6.15
N SER A 30 0.50 -6.25 6.07
CA SER A 30 -0.81 -6.84 6.39
C SER A 30 -0.97 -7.29 7.85
N TYR A 31 0.10 -7.29 8.63
CA TYR A 31 0.09 -7.73 10.03
C TYR A 31 0.96 -6.79 10.87
N ASP A 32 0.55 -6.60 12.12
CA ASP A 32 1.35 -5.91 13.13
C ASP A 32 2.34 -6.90 13.78
N ALA A 33 3.28 -6.41 14.57
CA ALA A 33 4.25 -7.22 15.31
C ALA A 33 3.59 -8.25 16.25
N ALA A 34 2.33 -8.01 16.65
CA ALA A 34 1.47 -8.98 17.31
C ALA A 34 0.34 -9.40 16.34
N PRO A 35 0.37 -10.61 15.76
CA PRO A 35 -0.56 -11.04 14.73
C PRO A 35 -1.87 -11.51 15.35
N LEU A 36 -2.65 -10.58 15.90
CA LEU A 36 -4.00 -10.87 16.37
C LEU A 36 -4.99 -10.90 15.20
N ASP A 37 -4.85 -9.98 14.24
CA ASP A 37 -5.65 -9.93 13.02
C ASP A 37 -4.81 -9.43 11.84
N SER A 38 -4.88 -10.13 10.71
CA SER A 38 -4.24 -9.69 9.46
C SER A 38 -5.27 -9.04 8.53
N VAL A 39 -4.95 -7.86 8.03
CA VAL A 39 -5.76 -7.12 7.06
C VAL A 39 -4.88 -6.73 5.89
N SER A 40 -5.12 -7.32 4.72
CA SER A 40 -4.35 -6.97 3.53
C SER A 40 -4.77 -5.60 2.98
N PRO A 41 -3.85 -4.62 2.92
CA PRO A 41 -4.15 -3.31 2.34
C PRO A 41 -4.32 -3.41 0.81
N ALA A 42 -4.98 -2.40 0.22
CA ALA A 42 -5.13 -2.30 -1.23
C ALA A 42 -3.95 -1.60 -1.92
N ALA A 43 -3.19 -0.79 -1.18
CA ALA A 43 -1.97 -0.10 -1.56
C ALA A 43 -1.29 0.43 -0.28
N VAL A 44 0.02 0.62 -0.31
CA VAL A 44 0.79 1.26 0.76
C VAL A 44 1.49 2.50 0.21
N LEU A 45 1.48 3.58 1.00
CA LEU A 45 2.06 4.87 0.64
C LEU A 45 3.27 5.14 1.53
N MET A 46 4.42 5.44 0.94
CA MET A 46 5.65 5.77 1.66
C MET A 46 6.07 7.22 1.38
N PRO A 47 5.46 8.23 2.04
CA PRO A 47 5.85 9.63 1.83
C PRO A 47 7.30 9.91 2.28
N LYS A 48 7.89 10.99 1.76
CA LYS A 48 9.16 11.55 2.25
C LYS A 48 8.97 12.35 3.53
#